data_AF-A0A5A7MS32-F1
#
_entry.id   AF-A0A5A7MS32-F1
#
_cell.length_a   1.000
_cell.length_b   1.000
_cell.length_c   1.000
_cell.angle_alpha   90.00
_cell.angle_beta   90.00
_cell.angle_gamma   90.00
#
_symmetry.space_group_name_H-M   'P 1'
#
loop_
_entity.id
_entity.type
_entity.pdbx_description
1 polymer ?
#
loop_
_entity_poly.entity_id
_entity_poly.type
_entity_poly.pdbx_seq_one_letter_code
_entity_poly.pdbx_strand_id
1 'polypeptide(L)'
;MAGRDQVFHLAANARLWARDPAIFDAINHQGTKRVVKAAKKAGVSRLVATSTALILRDWRDRDPSPIAETDPKPALQGMAGPYSRSKWHADEALRRAMGDGLDVVILYPTVPIGPPDNFITEPTEMLKGFLFNPPPAYLKTALNLIDVAQTAQAHRIAAEKAPTNSRFILAGETIEFQDLLAILHHISNKAMPRISIPWWVASLAGQSGDWAARFTGKAPAASVEAVKVAKHPRRFDIQQAQTCLDWAPLPAKEAITRTANAILGHS
;
A
#
# COMPACT_ATOMS: atom_id res chain seq x y z
N MET A 1 24.54 0.25 -10.11
CA MET A 1 24.63 1.12 -8.92
C MET A 1 25.96 1.84 -8.81
N ALA A 2 27.04 1.38 -9.45
CA ALA A 2 28.30 2.13 -9.46
C ALA A 2 28.13 3.58 -9.96
N GLY A 3 28.82 4.51 -9.30
CA GLY A 3 28.76 5.95 -9.61
C GLY A 3 27.43 6.62 -9.28
N ARG A 4 26.66 6.08 -8.33
CA ARG A 4 25.40 6.68 -7.85
C ARG A 4 25.48 6.93 -6.36
N ASP A 5 25.21 8.16 -5.96
CA ASP A 5 25.18 8.54 -4.55
C ASP A 5 23.89 8.05 -3.87
N GLN A 6 22.77 8.11 -4.59
CA GLN A 6 21.46 7.77 -4.06
C GLN A 6 20.75 6.72 -4.92
N VAL A 7 20.05 5.80 -4.27
CA VAL A 7 19.25 4.77 -4.92
C VAL A 7 17.83 4.79 -4.36
N PHE A 8 16.84 4.75 -5.26
CA PHE A 8 15.43 4.55 -4.93
C PHE A 8 15.04 3.09 -5.18
N HIS A 9 14.62 2.39 -4.13
CA HIS A 9 14.13 1.02 -4.21
C HIS A 9 12.62 0.97 -4.09
N LEU A 10 11.95 1.10 -5.24
CA LEU A 10 10.48 1.09 -5.36
C LEU A 10 9.94 -0.27 -5.84
N ALA A 11 10.83 -1.18 -6.26
CA ALA A 11 10.45 -2.40 -6.94
C ALA A 11 9.78 -3.39 -5.97
N ALA A 12 8.55 -3.78 -6.30
CA ALA A 12 7.78 -4.78 -5.57
C ALA A 12 6.73 -5.43 -6.49
N ASN A 13 6.31 -6.64 -6.15
CA ASN A 13 4.99 -7.13 -6.53
C ASN A 13 4.01 -6.72 -5.43
N ALA A 14 3.20 -5.71 -5.72
CA ALA A 14 2.26 -5.09 -4.79
C ALA A 14 0.84 -5.70 -4.82
N ARG A 15 0.65 -6.83 -5.52
CA ARG A 15 -0.63 -7.55 -5.56
C ARG A 15 -0.88 -8.29 -4.25
N LEU A 16 -2.14 -8.50 -3.90
CA LEU A 16 -2.57 -9.29 -2.75
C LEU A 16 -2.92 -10.73 -3.13
N TRP A 17 -2.70 -11.11 -4.38
CA TRP A 17 -2.85 -12.48 -4.86
C TRP A 17 -1.89 -12.81 -6.00
N ALA A 18 -1.37 -14.02 -5.98
CA ALA A 18 -0.63 -14.62 -7.08
C ALA A 18 -0.91 -16.13 -7.12
N ARG A 19 -0.88 -16.72 -8.32
CA ARG A 19 -1.06 -18.17 -8.49
C ARG A 19 0.01 -18.96 -7.72
N ASP A 20 1.26 -18.53 -7.82
CA ASP A 20 2.37 -19.02 -7.00
C ASP A 20 2.77 -17.92 -5.99
N PRO A 21 2.43 -18.05 -4.70
CA PRO A 21 2.79 -17.08 -3.68
C PRO A 21 4.30 -16.91 -3.45
N ALA A 22 5.15 -17.86 -3.88
CA ALA A 22 6.60 -17.75 -3.74
C ALA A 22 7.17 -16.54 -4.49
N ILE A 23 6.46 -16.05 -5.52
CA ILE A 23 6.84 -14.85 -6.27
C ILE A 23 6.97 -13.61 -5.37
N PHE A 24 6.17 -13.52 -4.30
CA PHE A 24 6.22 -12.40 -3.37
C PHE A 24 7.54 -12.40 -2.59
N ASP A 25 7.99 -13.55 -2.07
CA ASP A 25 9.30 -13.63 -1.41
C ASP A 25 10.45 -13.35 -2.39
N ALA A 26 10.41 -13.96 -3.57
CA ALA A 26 11.45 -13.82 -4.58
C ALA A 26 11.66 -12.36 -5.03
N ILE A 27 10.57 -11.61 -5.22
CA ILE A 27 10.61 -10.21 -5.65
C ILE A 27 10.80 -9.26 -4.45
N ASN A 28 9.90 -9.32 -3.47
CA ASN A 28 9.86 -8.29 -2.42
C ASN A 28 11.00 -8.48 -1.42
N HIS A 29 11.16 -9.69 -0.88
CA HIS A 29 12.15 -9.95 0.15
C HIS A 29 13.55 -10.16 -0.45
N GLN A 30 13.73 -11.17 -1.31
CA GLN A 30 15.04 -11.46 -1.88
C GLN A 30 15.53 -10.33 -2.79
N GLY A 31 14.64 -9.68 -3.55
CA GLY A 31 14.99 -8.49 -4.33
C GLY A 31 15.53 -7.36 -3.46
N THR A 32 14.88 -7.06 -2.32
CA THR A 32 15.36 -6.05 -1.37
C THR A 32 16.74 -6.40 -0.81
N LYS A 33 16.97 -7.66 -0.43
CA LYS A 33 18.31 -8.11 0.03
C LYS A 33 19.39 -7.91 -1.04
N ARG A 34 19.07 -8.20 -2.31
CA ARG A 34 20.00 -7.99 -3.43
C ARG A 34 20.30 -6.49 -3.62
N VAL A 35 19.28 -5.64 -3.54
CA VAL A 35 19.43 -4.18 -3.65
C VAL A 35 20.30 -3.64 -2.53
N VAL A 36 20.02 -4.00 -1.27
CA VAL A 36 20.85 -3.60 -0.12
C VAL A 36 22.31 -4.04 -0.31
N LYS A 37 22.54 -5.31 -0.67
CA LYS A 37 23.89 -5.82 -0.91
C LYS A 37 24.61 -5.06 -2.03
N ALA A 38 23.90 -4.78 -3.13
CA ALA A 38 24.47 -4.06 -4.28
C ALA A 38 24.75 -2.58 -3.95
N ALA A 39 23.88 -1.93 -3.18
CA ALA A 39 24.04 -0.54 -2.76
C ALA A 39 25.29 -0.39 -1.87
N LYS A 40 25.44 -1.27 -0.87
CA LYS A 40 26.63 -1.33 -0.02
C LYS A 40 27.91 -1.57 -0.83
N LYS A 41 27.90 -2.57 -1.72
CA LYS A 41 29.07 -2.88 -2.57
C LYS A 41 29.46 -1.70 -3.48
N ALA A 42 28.48 -0.92 -3.93
CA ALA A 42 28.70 0.21 -4.82
C ALA A 42 29.07 1.51 -4.10
N GLY A 43 29.09 1.52 -2.76
CA GLY A 43 29.36 2.73 -1.98
C GLY A 43 28.25 3.78 -2.08
N VAL A 44 27.00 3.36 -2.31
CA VAL A 44 25.84 4.26 -2.30
C VAL A 44 25.74 4.92 -0.93
N SER A 45 25.63 6.25 -0.88
CA SER A 45 25.55 6.99 0.37
C SER A 45 24.17 6.86 1.01
N ARG A 46 23.09 6.85 0.21
CA ARG A 46 21.70 6.75 0.68
C ARG A 46 20.81 5.82 -0.16
N LEU A 47 20.07 4.94 0.51
CA LEU A 47 19.02 4.10 -0.07
C LEU A 47 17.65 4.56 0.44
N VAL A 48 16.81 5.10 -0.45
CA VAL A 48 15.40 5.41 -0.15
C VAL A 48 14.54 4.24 -0.61
N ALA A 49 13.91 3.52 0.32
CA ALA A 49 13.19 2.28 0.05
C ALA A 49 11.70 2.39 0.39
N THR A 50 10.86 1.84 -0.49
CA THR A 50 9.40 1.78 -0.29
C THR A 50 8.99 0.47 0.37
N SER A 51 8.57 0.57 1.62
CA SER A 51 7.89 -0.50 2.36
C SER A 51 6.37 -0.34 2.18
N THR A 52 5.55 -0.67 3.18
CA THR A 52 4.10 -0.42 3.15
C THR A 52 3.57 -0.26 4.57
N ALA A 53 2.61 0.65 4.76
CA ALA A 53 1.97 0.84 6.06
C ALA A 53 1.21 -0.43 6.53
N LEU A 54 0.85 -1.32 5.60
CA LEU A 54 0.14 -2.57 5.87
C LEU A 54 0.84 -3.49 6.88
N ILE A 55 2.18 -3.44 6.95
CA ILE A 55 2.97 -4.33 7.82
C ILE A 55 3.23 -3.73 9.21
N LEU A 56 2.77 -2.51 9.48
CA LEU A 56 3.06 -1.78 10.72
C LEU A 56 2.14 -2.16 11.88
N ARG A 57 1.05 -2.90 11.62
CA ARG A 57 0.15 -3.40 12.66
C ARG A 57 -0.33 -4.81 12.37
N ASP A 58 -0.50 -5.63 13.40
CA ASP A 58 -1.12 -6.95 13.27
C ASP A 58 -2.53 -6.79 12.70
N TRP A 59 -2.89 -7.54 11.65
CA TRP A 59 -4.20 -7.41 11.01
C TRP A 59 -5.38 -7.74 11.96
N ARG A 60 -5.12 -8.45 13.06
CA ARG A 60 -6.11 -8.82 14.10
C ARG A 60 -6.22 -7.78 15.21
N ASP A 61 -5.28 -6.83 15.28
CA ASP A 61 -5.32 -5.81 16.32
C ASP A 61 -6.55 -4.93 16.14
N ARG A 62 -7.28 -4.72 17.23
CA ARG A 62 -8.53 -3.96 17.32
C ARG A 62 -8.32 -2.55 17.87
N ASP A 63 -7.11 -2.23 18.31
CA ASP A 63 -6.74 -0.90 18.77
C ASP A 63 -6.99 0.14 17.66
N PRO A 64 -7.85 1.15 17.92
CA PRO A 64 -8.17 2.19 16.94
C PRO A 64 -7.13 3.33 16.93
N SER A 65 -6.13 3.30 17.81
CA SER A 65 -5.12 4.35 17.92
C SER A 65 -4.36 4.50 16.60
N PRO A 66 -3.99 5.75 16.21
CA PRO A 66 -3.15 5.96 15.03
C PRO A 66 -1.85 5.17 15.13
N ILE A 67 -1.47 4.49 14.04
CA ILE A 67 -0.21 3.77 13.95
C ILE A 67 0.90 4.78 13.67
N ALA A 68 1.95 4.76 14.48
CA ALA A 68 3.16 5.55 14.27
C ALA A 68 4.33 4.66 13.81
N GLU A 69 5.28 5.19 13.05
CA GLU A 69 6.49 4.41 12.70
C GLU A 69 7.34 4.04 13.93
N THR A 70 7.19 4.75 15.05
CA THR A 70 7.84 4.46 16.32
C THR A 70 7.26 3.25 17.05
N ASP A 71 6.07 2.77 16.64
CA ASP A 71 5.45 1.59 17.21
C ASP A 71 6.36 0.34 17.07
N PRO A 72 6.30 -0.60 18.03
CA PRO A 72 6.97 -1.88 17.91
C PRO A 72 6.56 -2.60 16.63
N LYS A 73 7.55 -3.17 15.91
CA LYS A 73 7.28 -3.96 14.71
C LYS A 73 6.42 -5.18 15.09
N PRO A 74 5.29 -5.43 14.41
CA PRO A 74 4.46 -6.60 14.70
C PRO A 74 5.20 -7.91 14.46
N ALA A 75 4.78 -8.97 15.16
CA ALA A 75 5.26 -10.31 14.90
C ALA A 75 4.83 -10.79 13.49
N LEU A 76 5.64 -11.63 12.84
CA LEU A 76 5.37 -12.14 11.48
C LEU A 76 4.02 -12.87 11.39
N GLN A 77 3.58 -13.52 12.46
CA GLN A 77 2.28 -14.21 12.54
C GLN A 77 1.10 -13.23 12.42
N GLY A 78 1.33 -11.95 12.70
CA GLY A 78 0.37 -10.86 12.53
C GLY A 78 0.24 -10.34 11.11
N MET A 79 0.92 -10.94 10.13
CA MET A 79 0.77 -10.60 8.70
C MET A 79 -0.37 -11.42 8.07
N ALA A 80 -1.24 -10.74 7.32
CA ALA A 80 -2.50 -11.28 6.82
C ALA A 80 -2.33 -12.41 5.77
N GLY A 81 -1.25 -12.37 4.99
CA GLY A 81 -1.00 -13.33 3.91
C GLY A 81 0.42 -13.26 3.33
N PRO A 82 0.67 -13.96 2.21
CA PRO A 82 1.98 -14.07 1.59
C PRO A 82 2.60 -12.72 1.19
N TYR A 83 1.80 -11.77 0.68
CA TYR A 83 2.31 -10.47 0.27
C TYR A 83 2.82 -9.68 1.48
N SER A 84 2.00 -9.49 2.51
CA SER A 84 2.36 -8.80 3.75
C SER A 84 3.54 -9.46 4.46
N ARG A 85 3.63 -10.80 4.49
CA ARG A 85 4.81 -11.52 5.00
C ARG A 85 6.08 -11.20 4.22
N SER A 86 6.01 -11.18 2.89
CA SER A 86 7.16 -10.85 2.06
C SER A 86 7.64 -9.40 2.27
N LYS A 87 6.71 -8.44 2.42
CA LYS A 87 7.03 -7.05 2.73
C LYS A 87 7.57 -6.88 4.15
N TRP A 88 7.08 -7.66 5.11
CA TRP A 88 7.62 -7.68 6.48
C TRP A 88 9.09 -8.13 6.50
N HIS A 89 9.44 -9.16 5.73
CA HIS A 89 10.83 -9.63 5.59
C HIS A 89 11.70 -8.64 4.82
N ALA A 90 11.18 -8.02 3.76
CA ALA A 90 11.88 -6.96 3.04
C ALA A 90 12.21 -5.77 3.95
N ASP A 91 11.22 -5.33 4.73
CA ASP A 91 11.38 -4.28 5.73
C ASP A 91 12.40 -4.63 6.81
N GLU A 92 12.40 -5.89 7.25
CA GLU A 92 13.39 -6.38 8.21
C GLU A 92 14.82 -6.32 7.65
N ALA A 93 15.00 -6.67 6.37
CA ALA A 93 16.28 -6.54 5.71
C ALA A 93 16.74 -5.08 5.59
N LEU A 94 15.82 -4.14 5.36
CA LEU A 94 16.12 -2.70 5.33
C LEU A 94 16.49 -2.17 6.71
N ARG A 95 15.71 -2.51 7.76
CA ARG A 95 16.00 -2.10 9.15
C ARG A 95 17.34 -2.63 9.64
N ARG A 96 17.73 -3.85 9.25
CA ARG A 96 19.07 -4.40 9.57
C ARG A 96 20.20 -3.72 8.81
N ALA A 97 19.91 -3.13 7.66
CA ALA A 97 20.90 -2.41 6.88
C ALA A 97 21.12 -0.98 7.39
N MET A 98 20.14 -0.40 8.10
CA MET A 98 20.27 0.88 8.78
C MET A 98 21.45 0.86 9.74
N GLY A 99 22.36 1.82 9.61
CA GLY A 99 23.53 1.94 10.48
C GLY A 99 24.67 0.98 10.18
N ASP A 100 24.50 0.04 9.25
CA ASP A 100 25.54 -0.89 8.80
C ASP A 100 26.19 -0.38 7.49
N GLY A 101 26.81 0.80 7.56
CA GLY A 101 27.55 1.42 6.44
C GLY A 101 26.69 1.90 5.26
N LEU A 102 25.37 2.00 5.45
CA LEU A 102 24.41 2.53 4.46
C LEU A 102 23.36 3.36 5.18
N ASP A 103 23.16 4.62 4.76
CA ASP A 103 22.00 5.39 5.19
C ASP A 103 20.75 4.85 4.49
N VAL A 104 19.81 4.31 5.25
CA VAL A 104 18.57 3.77 4.70
C VAL A 104 17.40 4.59 5.19
N VAL A 105 16.61 5.15 4.26
CA VAL A 105 15.36 5.83 4.58
C VAL A 105 14.20 4.96 4.11
N ILE A 106 13.29 4.59 5.01
CA ILE A 106 12.17 3.70 4.69
C ILE A 106 10.85 4.47 4.71
N LEU A 107 10.12 4.40 3.59
CA LEU A 107 8.83 5.06 3.43
C LEU A 107 7.71 4.00 3.42
N TYR A 108 6.65 4.23 4.18
CA TYR A 108 5.53 3.32 4.36
C TYR A 108 4.26 3.95 3.79
N PRO A 109 4.06 3.94 2.45
CA PRO A 109 2.81 4.41 1.87
C PRO A 109 1.63 3.52 2.27
N THR A 110 0.45 4.14 2.37
CA THR A 110 -0.84 3.46 2.51
C THR A 110 -1.33 2.93 1.16
N VAL A 111 -2.54 3.27 0.72
CA VAL A 111 -3.10 2.81 -0.56
C VAL A 111 -2.96 3.91 -1.60
N PRO A 112 -1.89 3.90 -2.43
CA PRO A 112 -1.69 4.93 -3.44
C PRO A 112 -2.70 4.81 -4.57
N ILE A 113 -3.27 5.95 -4.96
CA ILE A 113 -4.11 6.11 -6.15
C ILE A 113 -3.67 7.36 -6.91
N GLY A 114 -3.90 7.37 -8.22
CA GLY A 114 -3.65 8.54 -9.06
C GLY A 114 -3.13 8.18 -10.45
N PRO A 115 -3.29 9.07 -11.44
CA PRO A 115 -2.79 8.85 -12.78
C PRO A 115 -1.31 9.24 -12.95
N PRO A 116 -0.60 8.66 -13.94
CA PRO A 116 -1.00 7.49 -14.72
C PRO A 116 -0.77 6.19 -13.92
N ASP A 117 -1.70 5.24 -14.00
CA ASP A 117 -1.50 3.88 -13.48
C ASP A 117 -1.44 2.86 -14.64
N ASN A 118 -0.25 2.76 -15.24
CA ASN A 118 0.01 1.91 -16.41
C ASN A 118 -0.03 0.40 -16.10
N PHE A 119 0.11 0.02 -14.83
CA PHE A 119 0.09 -1.39 -14.40
C PHE A 119 -1.30 -1.84 -13.93
N ILE A 120 -2.23 -0.88 -13.83
CA ILE A 120 -3.56 -1.02 -13.27
C ILE A 120 -3.52 -1.78 -11.95
N THR A 121 -3.03 -1.09 -10.93
CA THR A 121 -2.95 -1.61 -9.56
C THR A 121 -4.32 -2.02 -9.02
N GLU A 122 -4.35 -2.87 -7.99
CA GLU A 122 -5.60 -3.34 -7.39
C GLU A 122 -6.54 -2.20 -6.93
N PRO A 123 -6.05 -1.08 -6.34
CA PRO A 123 -6.91 0.08 -6.06
C PRO A 123 -7.54 0.68 -7.32
N THR A 124 -6.79 0.81 -8.41
CA THR A 124 -7.31 1.33 -9.68
C THR A 124 -8.30 0.37 -10.32
N GLU A 125 -8.03 -0.95 -10.30
CA GLU A 125 -8.99 -1.97 -10.74
C GLU A 125 -10.28 -1.96 -9.91
N MET A 126 -10.18 -1.76 -8.59
CA MET A 126 -11.34 -1.58 -7.72
C MET A 126 -12.18 -0.37 -8.17
N LEU A 127 -11.58 0.80 -8.35
CA LEU A 127 -12.29 2.00 -8.81
C LEU A 127 -12.91 1.81 -10.20
N LYS A 128 -12.19 1.19 -11.14
CA LYS A 128 -12.71 0.80 -12.47
C LYS A 128 -13.92 -0.11 -12.35
N GLY A 129 -13.88 -1.09 -11.45
CA GLY A 129 -14.99 -2.00 -11.18
C GLY A 129 -16.27 -1.25 -10.83
N PHE A 130 -16.21 -0.30 -9.89
CA PHE A 130 -17.38 0.52 -9.54
C PHE A 130 -17.80 1.49 -10.65
N LEU A 131 -16.84 2.07 -11.37
CA LEU A 131 -17.13 3.04 -12.45
C LEU A 131 -17.73 2.40 -13.70
N PHE A 132 -17.39 1.15 -14.02
CA PHE A 132 -17.88 0.49 -15.24
C PHE A 132 -18.92 -0.59 -14.99
N ASN A 133 -18.77 -1.39 -13.93
CA ASN A 133 -19.62 -2.54 -13.64
C ASN A 133 -19.85 -2.69 -12.12
N PRO A 134 -20.57 -1.75 -11.48
CA PRO A 134 -20.70 -1.73 -10.03
C PRO A 134 -21.37 -3.01 -9.51
N PRO A 135 -20.75 -3.72 -8.53
CA PRO A 135 -21.32 -4.92 -7.95
C PRO A 135 -22.59 -4.60 -7.14
N PRO A 136 -23.46 -5.57 -6.83
CA PRO A 136 -24.70 -5.30 -6.08
C PRO A 136 -24.47 -4.88 -4.61
N ALA A 137 -23.29 -5.17 -4.06
CA ALA A 137 -22.95 -4.89 -2.67
C ALA A 137 -21.46 -4.54 -2.50
N TYR A 138 -21.12 -3.93 -1.36
CA TYR A 138 -19.74 -3.58 -0.99
C TYR A 138 -19.41 -4.00 0.45
N LEU A 139 -18.13 -4.15 0.77
CA LEU A 139 -17.68 -4.45 2.13
C LEU A 139 -17.75 -3.19 3.00
N LYS A 140 -18.39 -3.29 4.17
CA LYS A 140 -18.36 -2.21 5.18
C LYS A 140 -16.96 -2.07 5.80
N THR A 141 -16.17 -1.12 5.31
CA THR A 141 -14.80 -0.81 5.76
C THR A 141 -14.46 0.66 5.48
N ALA A 142 -13.29 1.12 5.94
CA ALA A 142 -12.64 2.34 5.48
C ALA A 142 -11.28 2.02 4.85
N LEU A 143 -10.78 2.94 4.02
CA LEU A 143 -9.47 2.86 3.37
C LEU A 143 -8.67 4.13 3.66
N ASN A 144 -7.37 4.02 3.89
CA ASN A 144 -6.49 5.18 3.87
C ASN A 144 -5.92 5.35 2.46
N LEU A 145 -6.41 6.35 1.74
CA LEU A 145 -6.02 6.62 0.35
C LEU A 145 -5.02 7.77 0.30
N ILE A 146 -3.94 7.59 -0.44
CA ILE A 146 -2.91 8.60 -0.65
C ILE A 146 -2.74 8.87 -2.15
N ASP A 147 -2.51 10.12 -2.53
CA ASP A 147 -2.16 10.46 -3.90
C ASP A 147 -0.77 9.94 -4.27
N VAL A 148 -0.65 9.28 -5.42
CA VAL A 148 0.62 8.69 -5.88
C VAL A 148 1.68 9.75 -6.21
N ALA A 149 1.29 10.93 -6.70
CA ALA A 149 2.23 12.02 -6.97
C ALA A 149 2.74 12.63 -5.66
N GLN A 150 1.89 12.76 -4.64
CA GLN A 150 2.32 13.13 -3.29
C GLN A 150 3.26 12.09 -2.68
N THR A 151 2.98 10.81 -2.91
CA THR A 151 3.89 9.73 -2.49
C THR A 151 5.26 9.87 -3.17
N ALA A 152 5.29 10.13 -4.48
CA ALA A 152 6.53 10.34 -5.22
C ALA A 152 7.29 11.60 -4.76
N GLN A 153 6.57 12.68 -4.47
CA GLN A 153 7.14 13.91 -3.91
C GLN A 153 7.82 13.63 -2.56
N ALA A 154 7.15 12.90 -1.66
CA ALA A 154 7.74 12.51 -0.37
C ALA A 154 9.02 11.67 -0.55
N HIS A 155 9.07 10.76 -1.53
CA HIS A 155 10.30 10.01 -1.83
C HIS A 155 11.45 10.93 -2.23
N ARG A 156 11.19 11.87 -3.14
CA ARG A 156 12.18 12.86 -3.57
C ARG A 156 12.69 13.69 -2.39
N ILE A 157 11.78 14.22 -1.58
CA ILE A 157 12.14 15.04 -0.42
C ILE A 157 12.94 14.22 0.60
N ALA A 158 12.53 12.99 0.88
CA ALA A 158 13.22 12.11 1.80
C ALA A 158 14.66 11.81 1.34
N ALA A 159 14.91 11.70 0.03
CA ALA A 159 16.25 11.54 -0.49
C ALA A 159 17.16 12.72 -0.17
N GLU A 160 16.61 13.94 -0.09
CA GLU A 160 17.37 15.17 0.15
C GLU A 160 17.46 15.49 1.64
N LYS A 161 16.34 15.46 2.36
CA LYS A 161 16.19 16.08 3.69
C LYS A 161 16.02 15.11 4.85
N ALA A 162 15.73 13.83 4.58
CA ALA A 162 15.48 12.89 5.67
C ALA A 162 16.71 12.76 6.59
N PRO A 163 16.50 12.69 7.92
CA PRO A 163 17.54 12.28 8.85
C PRO A 163 18.07 10.89 8.48
N THR A 164 19.34 10.65 8.78
CA THR A 164 19.99 9.36 8.53
C THR A 164 19.24 8.23 9.24
N ASN A 165 19.03 7.10 8.57
CA ASN A 165 18.40 5.90 9.11
C ASN A 165 16.98 6.14 9.67
N SER A 166 16.19 6.94 8.96
CA SER A 166 14.82 7.32 9.36
C SER A 166 13.73 6.53 8.64
N ARG A 167 12.53 6.63 9.19
CA ARG A 167 11.32 5.90 8.78
C ARG A 167 10.16 6.88 8.76
N PHE A 168 9.29 6.80 7.75
CA PHE A 168 8.13 7.69 7.64
C PHE A 168 6.92 6.97 7.07
N ILE A 169 5.79 7.07 7.75
CA ILE A 169 4.50 6.72 7.21
C ILE A 169 4.06 7.82 6.24
N LEU A 170 3.67 7.39 5.04
CA LEU A 170 3.06 8.25 4.03
C LEU A 170 1.59 7.84 3.93
N ALA A 171 0.77 8.41 4.81
CA ALA A 171 -0.66 8.20 4.81
C ALA A 171 -1.37 9.45 4.27
N GLY A 172 -2.45 9.23 3.53
CA GLY A 172 -3.40 10.28 3.19
C GLY A 172 -4.57 10.23 4.15
N GLU A 173 -5.78 10.41 3.63
CA GLU A 173 -6.98 10.49 4.43
C GLU A 173 -7.68 9.13 4.54
N THR A 174 -8.21 8.83 5.72
CA THR A 174 -9.03 7.64 5.96
C THR A 174 -10.46 7.95 5.58
N ILE A 175 -10.96 7.29 4.54
CA ILE A 175 -12.31 7.49 4.00
C ILE A 175 -13.13 6.22 4.15
N GLU A 176 -14.36 6.34 4.66
CA GLU A 176 -15.30 5.22 4.69
C GLU A 176 -15.65 4.81 3.26
N PHE A 177 -15.81 3.51 3.03
CA PHE A 177 -16.06 3.01 1.67
C PHE A 177 -17.34 3.60 1.06
N GLN A 178 -18.35 3.88 1.89
CA GLN A 178 -19.57 4.55 1.46
C GLN A 178 -19.33 5.96 0.91
N ASP A 179 -18.39 6.71 1.50
CA ASP A 179 -18.09 8.08 1.10
C ASP A 179 -17.26 8.08 -0.20
N LEU A 180 -16.37 7.11 -0.35
CA LEU A 180 -15.70 6.82 -1.62
C LEU A 180 -16.75 6.56 -2.72
N LEU A 181 -17.73 5.69 -2.47
CA LEU A 181 -18.80 5.41 -3.42
C LEU A 181 -19.64 6.66 -3.74
N ALA A 182 -19.93 7.51 -2.76
CA ALA A 182 -20.63 8.77 -2.98
C ALA A 182 -19.84 9.71 -3.91
N ILE A 183 -18.52 9.79 -3.75
CA ILE A 183 -17.65 10.58 -4.64
C ILE A 183 -17.69 10.01 -6.07
N LEU A 184 -17.57 8.68 -6.23
CA LEU A 184 -17.65 8.04 -7.55
C LEU A 184 -19.02 8.23 -8.22
N HIS A 185 -20.10 8.17 -7.45
CA HIS A 185 -21.45 8.46 -7.93
C HIS A 185 -21.52 9.88 -8.51
N HIS A 186 -21.01 10.87 -7.77
CA HIS A 186 -21.03 12.26 -8.20
C HIS A 186 -20.22 12.51 -9.49
N ILE A 187 -19.09 11.83 -9.66
CA ILE A 187 -18.23 11.96 -10.84
C ILE A 187 -18.82 11.27 -12.07
N SER A 188 -19.33 10.04 -11.90
CA SER A 188 -19.75 9.19 -13.02
C SER A 188 -21.23 9.26 -13.36
N ASN A 189 -22.04 9.87 -12.49
CA ASN A 189 -23.51 9.84 -12.52
C ASN A 189 -24.11 8.43 -12.58
N LYS A 190 -23.35 7.38 -12.19
CA LYS A 190 -23.82 6.00 -12.14
C LYS A 190 -24.31 5.62 -10.75
N ALA A 191 -25.32 4.76 -10.69
CA ALA A 191 -25.81 4.22 -9.42
C ALA A 191 -24.70 3.39 -8.73
N MET A 192 -24.39 3.74 -7.49
CA MET A 192 -23.41 3.02 -6.67
C MET A 192 -24.09 2.04 -5.71
N PRO A 193 -23.38 0.99 -5.27
CA PRO A 193 -23.95 -0.05 -4.43
C PRO A 193 -24.35 0.52 -3.06
N ARG A 194 -25.57 0.22 -2.61
CA ARG A 194 -26.10 0.69 -1.32
C ARG A 194 -26.11 -0.41 -0.25
N ILE A 195 -25.99 -1.67 -0.67
CA ILE A 195 -26.00 -2.81 0.24
C ILE A 195 -24.58 -3.01 0.76
N SER A 196 -24.39 -2.80 2.07
CA SER A 196 -23.13 -3.14 2.73
C SER A 196 -23.21 -4.57 3.28
N ILE A 197 -22.16 -5.36 3.05
CA ILE A 197 -22.00 -6.68 3.65
C ILE A 197 -21.03 -6.61 4.84
N PRO A 198 -21.30 -7.35 5.92
CA PRO A 198 -20.38 -7.43 7.05
C PRO A 198 -19.15 -8.26 6.68
N TRP A 199 -18.04 -8.00 7.37
CA TRP A 199 -16.75 -8.62 7.10
C TRP A 199 -16.77 -10.16 7.06
N TRP A 200 -17.57 -10.80 7.93
CA TRP A 200 -17.64 -12.27 7.97
C TRP A 200 -18.22 -12.86 6.68
N VAL A 201 -19.18 -12.18 6.02
CA VAL A 201 -19.72 -12.61 4.72
C VAL A 201 -18.62 -12.51 3.66
N ALA A 202 -17.90 -11.39 3.63
CA ALA A 202 -16.77 -11.21 2.72
C ALA A 202 -15.65 -12.23 2.98
N SER A 203 -15.43 -12.64 4.24
CA SER A 203 -14.42 -13.63 4.60
C SER A 203 -14.77 -15.03 4.09
N LEU A 204 -16.06 -15.41 4.09
CA LEU A 204 -16.52 -16.65 3.47
C LEU A 204 -16.37 -16.60 1.95
N ALA A 205 -16.75 -15.48 1.32
CA ALA A 205 -16.62 -15.29 -0.13
C ALA A 205 -15.16 -15.26 -0.61
N GLY A 206 -14.24 -14.65 0.16
CA GLY A 206 -12.82 -14.62 -0.16
C GLY A 206 -12.20 -16.01 -0.14
N GLN A 207 -12.57 -16.85 0.83
CA GLN A 207 -12.07 -18.22 0.94
C GLN A 207 -12.54 -19.11 -0.22
N SER A 208 -13.80 -19.00 -0.62
CA SER A 208 -14.33 -19.73 -1.79
C SER A 208 -13.77 -19.21 -3.11
N GLY A 209 -13.59 -17.89 -3.22
CA GLY A 209 -12.99 -17.22 -4.37
C GLY A 209 -11.53 -17.60 -4.60
N ASP A 210 -10.70 -17.60 -3.55
CA ASP A 210 -9.30 -18.05 -3.62
C ASP A 210 -9.21 -19.53 -4.05
N TRP A 211 -10.12 -20.37 -3.57
CA TRP A 211 -10.18 -21.78 -3.94
C TRP A 211 -10.50 -21.95 -5.44
N ALA A 212 -11.52 -21.24 -5.94
CA ALA A 212 -11.86 -21.24 -7.37
C ALA A 212 -10.75 -20.61 -8.24
N ALA A 213 -10.08 -19.57 -7.76
CA ALA A 213 -8.96 -18.89 -8.42
C ALA A 213 -7.75 -19.81 -8.64
N ARG A 214 -7.51 -20.77 -7.73
CA ARG A 214 -6.44 -21.77 -7.88
C ARG A 214 -6.67 -22.71 -9.07
N PHE A 215 -7.93 -23.04 -9.36
CA PHE A 215 -8.29 -23.90 -10.50
C PHE A 215 -8.43 -23.12 -11.81
N THR A 216 -8.98 -21.90 -11.75
CA THR A 216 -9.21 -21.06 -12.93
C THR A 216 -7.98 -20.25 -13.36
N GLY A 217 -7.01 -20.06 -12.46
CA GLY A 217 -5.83 -19.23 -12.69
C GLY A 217 -6.11 -17.71 -12.74
N LYS A 218 -7.35 -17.28 -12.52
CA LYS A 218 -7.76 -15.87 -12.51
C LYS A 218 -7.75 -15.33 -11.09
N ALA A 219 -7.31 -14.09 -10.92
CA ALA A 219 -7.34 -13.43 -9.62
C ALA A 219 -8.79 -13.30 -9.12
N PRO A 220 -9.06 -13.60 -7.84
CA PRO A 220 -10.39 -13.42 -7.26
C PRO A 220 -10.71 -11.93 -7.12
N ALA A 221 -12.00 -11.58 -7.15
CA ALA A 221 -12.45 -10.19 -6.99
C ALA A 221 -12.02 -9.57 -5.64
N ALA A 222 -11.89 -10.39 -4.60
CA ALA A 222 -11.26 -10.02 -3.33
C ALA A 222 -10.47 -11.22 -2.81
N SER A 223 -9.15 -11.07 -2.67
CA SER A 223 -8.31 -12.14 -2.11
C SER A 223 -8.55 -12.30 -0.62
N VAL A 224 -8.23 -13.48 -0.07
CA VAL A 224 -8.29 -13.70 1.39
C VAL A 224 -7.45 -12.68 2.15
N GLU A 225 -6.29 -12.30 1.60
CA GLU A 225 -5.43 -11.28 2.19
C GLU A 225 -6.10 -9.90 2.18
N ALA A 226 -6.68 -9.48 1.05
CA ALA A 226 -7.44 -8.23 0.93
C ALA A 226 -8.59 -8.14 1.95
N VAL A 227 -9.35 -9.23 2.11
CA VAL A 227 -10.45 -9.27 3.09
C VAL A 227 -9.93 -9.15 4.52
N LYS A 228 -8.85 -9.86 4.88
CA LYS A 228 -8.27 -9.77 6.23
C LYS A 228 -7.80 -8.37 6.57
N VAL A 229 -7.12 -7.68 5.65
CA VAL A 229 -6.58 -6.34 5.91
C VAL A 229 -7.69 -5.28 6.00
N ALA A 230 -8.82 -5.50 5.33
CA ALA A 230 -10.01 -4.64 5.42
C ALA A 230 -10.84 -4.85 6.71
N LYS A 231 -10.43 -5.74 7.62
CA LYS A 231 -11.22 -6.03 8.84
C LYS A 231 -11.28 -4.86 9.82
N HIS A 232 -10.14 -4.20 10.01
CA HIS A 232 -9.95 -3.16 11.01
C HIS A 232 -9.34 -1.95 10.31
N PRO A 233 -10.15 -0.93 9.96
CA PRO A 233 -9.66 0.29 9.35
C PRO A 233 -8.56 0.93 10.19
N ARG A 234 -7.51 1.41 9.54
CA ARG A 234 -6.31 1.94 10.20
C ARG A 234 -6.24 3.45 10.04
N ARG A 235 -5.90 4.11 11.14
CA ARG A 235 -5.45 5.50 11.17
C ARG A 235 -3.93 5.50 11.34
N PHE A 236 -3.30 6.56 10.87
CA PHE A 236 -1.85 6.68 10.85
C PHE A 236 -1.47 8.05 11.39
N ASP A 237 -0.41 8.07 12.19
CA ASP A 237 0.29 9.29 12.56
C ASP A 237 1.32 9.61 11.46
N ILE A 238 1.29 10.83 10.94
CA ILE A 238 2.21 11.32 9.90
C ILE A 238 3.02 12.52 10.38
N GLN A 239 3.04 12.82 11.68
CA GLN A 239 3.70 13.99 12.24
C GLN A 239 5.19 14.04 11.87
N GLN A 240 5.87 12.90 11.82
CA GLN A 240 7.29 12.85 11.45
C GLN A 240 7.51 13.20 9.98
N ALA A 241 6.63 12.75 9.08
CA ALA A 241 6.70 13.12 7.66
C ALA A 241 6.44 14.62 7.47
N GLN A 242 5.46 15.18 8.20
CA GLN A 242 5.16 16.61 8.15
C GLN A 242 6.32 17.47 8.65
N THR A 243 6.90 17.11 9.80
CA THR A 243 7.93 17.92 10.45
C THR A 243 9.31 17.78 9.82
N CYS A 244 9.75 16.56 9.50
CA CYS A 244 11.09 16.34 8.94
C CYS A 244 11.15 16.54 7.42
N LEU A 245 10.05 16.31 6.70
CA LEU A 245 10.03 16.39 5.24
C LEU A 245 9.26 17.61 4.73
N ASP A 246 8.60 18.40 5.58
CA ASP A 246 7.74 19.50 5.14
C ASP A 246 6.72 19.02 4.07
N TRP A 247 6.12 17.86 4.36
CA TRP A 247 5.25 17.13 3.43
C TRP A 247 3.87 16.97 4.03
N ALA A 248 2.82 17.20 3.22
CA ALA A 248 1.44 16.97 3.61
C ALA A 248 0.67 16.28 2.47
N PRO A 249 -0.20 15.30 2.77
CA PRO A 249 -1.00 14.63 1.76
C PRO A 249 -2.11 15.55 1.22
N LEU A 250 -2.57 15.27 0.00
CA LEU A 250 -3.80 15.84 -0.53
C LEU A 250 -5.03 15.16 0.10
N PRO A 251 -6.18 15.86 0.18
CA PRO A 251 -7.44 15.24 0.57
C PRO A 251 -7.80 14.03 -0.30
N ALA A 252 -8.39 12.98 0.29
CA ALA A 252 -8.72 11.76 -0.46
C ALA A 252 -9.65 12.05 -1.65
N LYS A 253 -10.59 12.99 -1.48
CA LYS A 253 -11.52 13.39 -2.55
C LYS A 253 -10.81 13.85 -3.81
N GLU A 254 -9.72 14.61 -3.69
CA GLU A 254 -8.96 15.10 -4.85
C GLU A 254 -8.25 13.95 -5.58
N ALA A 255 -7.58 13.08 -4.82
CA ALA A 255 -6.91 11.90 -5.36
C ALA A 255 -7.90 10.95 -6.06
N ILE A 256 -9.07 10.70 -5.45
CA ILE A 256 -10.16 9.90 -6.03
C ILE A 256 -10.66 10.57 -7.32
N THR A 257 -10.90 11.88 -7.31
CA THR A 257 -11.42 12.61 -8.47
C THR A 257 -10.47 12.52 -9.66
N ARG A 258 -9.18 12.79 -9.44
CA ARG A 258 -8.15 12.69 -10.48
C ARG A 258 -8.04 11.27 -11.03
N THR A 259 -8.08 10.27 -10.16
CA THR A 259 -8.02 8.85 -10.56
C THR A 259 -9.25 8.46 -11.39
N ALA A 260 -10.45 8.81 -10.93
CA ALA A 260 -11.70 8.48 -11.60
C ALA A 260 -11.82 9.18 -12.97
N ASN A 261 -11.45 10.46 -13.07
CA ASN A 261 -11.46 11.18 -14.35
C ASN A 261 -10.47 10.56 -15.35
N ALA A 262 -9.27 10.18 -14.89
CA ALA A 262 -8.31 9.49 -15.75
C ALA A 262 -8.84 8.11 -16.22
N ILE A 263 -9.52 7.37 -15.34
CA ILE A 263 -10.17 6.10 -15.70
C ILE A 263 -11.27 6.30 -16.76
N LEU A 264 -12.07 7.36 -16.64
CA LEU A 264 -13.16 7.68 -17.56
C LEU A 264 -12.68 8.33 -18.87
N GLY A 265 -11.40 8.70 -18.97
CA GLY A 265 -10.87 9.43 -20.13
C GLY A 265 -11.24 10.91 -20.16
N HIS A 266 -11.65 11.48 -19.02
CA HIS A 266 -11.99 12.91 -18.87
C HIS A 266 -10.75 13.79 -18.64
N SER A 267 -9.66 13.55 -19.39
CA SER A 267 -8.37 14.23 -19.20
C SER A 267 -8.37 15.66 -19.74
#